data_AF-A0A0R0AIK6-F1
#
_entry.id   AF-A0A0R0AIK6-F1
#
_cell.length_a   1.000
_cell.length_b   1.000
_cell.length_c   1.000
_cell.angle_alpha   90.00
_cell.angle_beta   90.00
_cell.angle_gamma   90.00
#
_symmetry.space_group_name_H-M   'P 1'
#
loop_
_entity.id
_entity.type
_entity.pdbx_description
1 polymer ?
#
loop_
_entity_poly.entity_id
_entity_poly.type
_entity_poly.pdbx_seq_one_letter_code
_entity_poly.pdbx_strand_id
1 'polypeptide(L)'
;MFDDRVQQVEVALEPLAEADKAALWDWACREMLHETQAGMHQLSCVAGIAETVADAWRAPVDVIEPSRPYMDRSAFADRRLPAVLDALDGTGDIADRAQFWRLRYAALISATLQGMLALAGKHRLVVRSPGE
;
A
#
# COMPACT_ATOMS: atom_id res chain seq x y z
N MET A 1 -13.09 2.23 -6.42
CA MET A 1 -13.19 1.52 -5.12
C MET A 1 -12.31 2.28 -4.15
N PHE A 2 -12.90 2.74 -3.04
CA PHE A 2 -12.18 3.45 -1.98
C PHE A 2 -11.22 2.47 -1.29
N ASP A 3 -10.02 2.91 -0.91
CA ASP A 3 -9.10 2.07 -0.13
C ASP A 3 -9.56 2.12 1.34
N ASP A 4 -10.32 1.12 1.78
CA ASP A 4 -10.90 1.05 3.13
C ASP A 4 -9.85 1.19 4.26
N ARG A 5 -8.58 0.95 3.96
CA ARG A 5 -7.47 1.15 4.91
C ARG A 5 -7.29 2.64 5.21
N VAL A 6 -7.42 3.51 4.20
CA VAL A 6 -7.35 4.97 4.38
C VAL A 6 -8.49 5.45 5.29
N GLN A 7 -9.69 4.89 5.16
CA GLN A 7 -10.82 5.21 6.04
C GLN A 7 -10.51 4.87 7.51
N GLN A 8 -9.89 3.72 7.75
CA GLN A 8 -9.56 3.28 9.10
C GLN A 8 -8.49 4.19 9.73
N VAL A 9 -7.50 4.61 8.93
CA VAL A 9 -6.50 5.59 9.38
C VAL A 9 -7.16 6.92 9.72
N GLU A 10 -8.08 7.38 8.88
CA GLU A 10 -8.82 8.62 9.13
C GLU A 10 -9.54 8.61 10.48
N VAL A 11 -10.29 7.54 10.76
CA VAL A 11 -10.99 7.35 12.04
C VAL A 11 -9.99 7.33 13.21
N ALA A 12 -8.85 6.66 13.04
CA ALA A 12 -7.81 6.59 14.07
C ALA A 12 -7.10 7.94 14.30
N LEU A 13 -7.05 8.82 13.30
CA LEU A 13 -6.47 10.15 13.44
C LEU A 13 -7.38 11.09 14.24
N GLU A 14 -8.71 11.00 14.15
CA GLU A 14 -9.64 11.95 14.76
C GLU A 14 -9.36 12.29 16.23
N PRO A 15 -9.20 11.32 17.16
CA PRO A 15 -9.04 11.60 18.59
C PRO A 15 -7.62 12.05 18.98
N LEU A 16 -6.65 11.98 18.06
CA LEU A 16 -5.23 12.19 18.40
C LEU A 16 -4.84 13.67 18.45
N ALA A 17 -3.86 13.96 19.31
CA ALA A 17 -3.14 15.23 19.29
C ALA A 17 -2.31 15.37 18.00
N GLU A 18 -1.98 16.61 17.61
CA GLU A 18 -1.30 16.91 16.34
C GLU A 18 0.03 16.15 16.16
N ALA A 19 0.85 16.06 17.21
CA ALA A 19 2.11 15.33 17.18
C ALA A 19 1.92 13.81 16.94
N ASP A 20 0.88 13.22 17.52
CA ASP A 20 0.55 11.81 17.34
C ASP A 20 -0.08 11.51 15.98
N LYS A 21 -0.78 12.48 15.39
CA LYS A 21 -1.38 12.34 14.06
C LYS A 21 -0.32 12.17 12.98
N ALA A 22 0.75 12.96 13.04
CA ALA A 22 1.85 12.85 12.08
C ALA A 22 2.56 11.49 12.18
N ALA A 23 2.82 11.03 13.42
CA ALA A 23 3.45 9.73 13.66
C ALA A 23 2.57 8.56 13.19
N LEU A 24 1.26 8.59 13.51
CA LEU A 24 0.32 7.58 13.01
C LEU A 24 0.25 7.60 11.48
N TRP A 25 0.17 8.77 10.86
CA TRP A 25 0.06 8.90 9.42
C TRP A 25 1.27 8.31 8.69
N ASP A 26 2.49 8.64 9.14
CA ASP A 26 3.73 8.13 8.52
C ASP A 26 3.82 6.61 8.67
N TRP A 27 3.59 6.10 9.88
CA TRP A 27 3.60 4.67 10.15
C TRP A 27 2.56 3.92 9.32
N ALA A 28 1.31 4.38 9.30
CA ALA A 28 0.24 3.76 8.51
C ALA A 28 0.52 3.80 7.00
N CYS A 29 1.08 4.91 6.50
CA CYS A 29 1.47 4.99 5.10
C CYS A 29 2.53 3.94 4.74
N ARG A 30 3.55 3.79 5.59
CA ARG A 30 4.63 2.80 5.41
C ARG A 30 4.09 1.38 5.51
N GLU A 31 3.26 1.06 6.50
CA GLU A 31 2.63 -0.26 6.64
C GLU A 31 1.79 -0.61 5.41
N MET A 32 0.94 0.31 4.94
CA MET A 32 0.11 0.06 3.76
C MET A 32 0.93 -0.15 2.48
N LEU A 33 2.00 0.62 2.30
CA LEU A 33 2.92 0.45 1.17
C LEU A 33 3.68 -0.87 1.27
N HIS A 34 4.22 -1.19 2.45
CA HIS A 34 4.93 -2.44 2.72
C HIS A 34 4.06 -3.64 2.36
N GLU A 35 2.83 -3.69 2.88
CA GLU A 35 1.86 -4.76 2.62
C GLU A 35 1.53 -4.89 1.13
N THR A 36 1.26 -3.78 0.44
CA THR A 36 0.98 -3.81 -1.00
C THR A 36 2.20 -4.25 -1.81
N GLN A 37 3.41 -3.80 -1.47
CA GLN A 37 4.65 -4.16 -2.16
C GLN A 37 5.04 -5.63 -1.95
N ALA A 38 4.94 -6.12 -0.72
CA ALA A 38 5.21 -7.51 -0.37
C ALA A 38 4.20 -8.45 -1.03
N GLY A 39 2.91 -8.13 -0.93
CA GLY A 39 1.84 -8.90 -1.55
C GLY A 39 1.96 -8.95 -3.08
N MET A 40 2.23 -7.82 -3.74
CA MET A 40 2.42 -7.79 -5.18
C MET A 40 3.66 -8.58 -5.63
N HIS A 41 4.73 -8.59 -4.84
CA HIS A 41 5.87 -9.47 -5.10
C HIS A 41 5.47 -10.95 -5.04
N GLN A 42 4.78 -11.36 -3.98
CA GLN A 42 4.29 -12.74 -3.84
C GLN A 42 3.40 -13.15 -5.01
N LEU A 43 2.49 -12.27 -5.44
CA LEU A 43 1.67 -12.50 -6.63
C LEU A 43 2.50 -12.69 -7.90
N SER A 44 3.58 -11.92 -8.07
CA SER A 44 4.47 -12.09 -9.23
C SER A 44 5.15 -13.46 -9.25
N CYS A 45 5.51 -13.98 -8.07
CA CYS A 45 6.10 -15.31 -7.92
C CYS A 45 5.09 -16.41 -8.23
N VAL A 46 3.88 -16.32 -7.67
CA VAL A 46 2.79 -17.29 -7.89
C VAL A 46 2.38 -17.32 -9.36
N ALA A 47 2.27 -16.16 -10.01
CA ALA A 47 1.93 -16.06 -11.42
C ALA A 47 3.09 -16.44 -12.37
N GLY A 48 4.28 -16.76 -11.84
CA GLY A 48 5.45 -17.16 -12.64
C GLY A 48 6.04 -16.04 -13.50
N ILE A 49 5.88 -14.78 -13.07
CA ILE A 49 6.31 -13.57 -13.81
C ILE A 49 7.34 -12.72 -13.06
N ALA A 50 7.83 -13.19 -11.90
CA ALA A 50 8.71 -12.43 -11.02
C ALA A 50 9.95 -11.86 -11.74
N GLU A 51 10.64 -12.67 -12.53
CA GLU A 51 11.80 -12.23 -13.33
C GLU A 51 11.39 -11.17 -14.36
N THR A 52 10.24 -11.37 -15.01
CA THR A 52 9.71 -10.47 -16.05
C THR A 52 9.38 -9.09 -15.52
N VAL A 53 9.01 -8.95 -14.24
CA VAL A 53 8.60 -7.68 -13.62
C VAL A 53 9.59 -7.12 -12.60
N ALA A 54 10.77 -7.74 -12.47
CA ALA A 54 11.76 -7.37 -11.45
C ALA A 54 12.22 -5.90 -11.55
N ASP A 55 12.22 -5.34 -12.75
CA ASP A 55 12.58 -3.94 -13.02
C ASP A 55 11.51 -2.94 -12.55
N ALA A 56 10.25 -3.36 -12.54
CA ALA A 56 9.11 -2.55 -12.16
C ALA A 56 8.81 -2.64 -10.66
N TRP A 57 9.15 -3.75 -10.03
CA TRP A 57 8.93 -3.94 -8.60
C TRP A 57 9.92 -3.13 -7.76
N ARG A 58 9.40 -2.53 -6.67
CA ARG A 58 10.22 -1.92 -5.61
C ARG A 58 10.10 -2.77 -4.36
N ALA A 59 11.25 -3.01 -3.72
CA ALA A 59 11.30 -3.69 -2.43
C ALA A 59 10.37 -3.00 -1.41
N PRO A 60 9.77 -3.76 -0.48
CA PRO A 60 8.91 -3.20 0.54
C PRO A 60 9.63 -2.11 1.33
N VAL A 61 8.95 -1.00 1.61
CA VAL A 61 9.48 0.05 2.47
C VAL A 61 9.69 -0.47 3.89
N ASP A 62 10.71 0.04 4.56
CA ASP A 62 10.93 -0.24 5.97
C ASP A 62 9.84 0.41 6.82
N VAL A 63 9.24 -0.40 7.69
CA VAL A 63 8.29 0.04 8.70
C VAL A 63 9.06 0.31 9.99
N ILE A 64 8.96 1.55 10.47
CA ILE A 64 9.53 1.96 11.75
C ILE A 64 8.45 1.81 12.81
N GLU A 65 8.70 0.96 13.81
CA GLU A 65 7.71 0.74 14.85
C GLU A 65 7.50 1.98 15.73
N PRO A 66 6.23 2.39 15.94
CA PRO A 66 5.93 3.47 16.85
C PRO A 66 6.15 3.03 18.30
N SER A 67 6.35 4.01 19.18
CA SER A 67 6.52 3.76 20.62
C SER A 67 5.28 3.14 21.30
N ARG A 68 4.12 3.21 20.62
CA ARG A 68 2.88 2.52 20.99
C ARG A 68 2.13 2.12 19.72
N PRO A 69 1.44 0.97 19.70
CA PRO A 69 0.63 0.57 18.56
C PRO A 69 -0.58 1.51 18.44
N TYR A 70 -0.69 2.20 17.32
CA TYR A 70 -1.84 3.07 17.04
C TYR A 70 -3.05 2.28 16.53
N MET A 71 -2.80 1.20 15.79
CA MET A 71 -3.81 0.35 15.15
C MET A 71 -3.30 -1.11 15.09
N ASP A 72 -4.21 -2.06 14.85
CA ASP A 72 -3.83 -3.44 14.53
C ASP A 72 -3.29 -3.51 13.09
N ARG A 73 -2.19 -4.23 12.86
CA ARG A 73 -1.58 -4.33 11.52
C ARG A 73 -2.50 -4.97 10.47
N SER A 74 -3.43 -5.81 10.88
CA SER A 74 -4.44 -6.38 9.98
C SER A 74 -5.33 -5.31 9.32
N ALA A 75 -5.39 -4.10 9.88
CA ALA A 75 -6.06 -2.95 9.28
C ALA A 75 -5.39 -2.49 7.96
N PHE A 76 -4.10 -2.81 7.76
CA PHE A 76 -3.32 -2.39 6.60
C PHE A 76 -3.22 -3.43 5.48
N ALA A 77 -3.76 -4.63 5.69
CA ALA A 77 -3.79 -5.69 4.68
C ALA A 77 -4.51 -5.22 3.41
N ASP A 78 -3.84 -5.31 2.25
CA ASP A 78 -4.43 -4.89 0.98
C ASP A 78 -5.42 -5.94 0.45
N ARG A 79 -6.70 -5.76 0.82
CA ARG A 79 -7.80 -6.66 0.43
C ARG A 79 -8.09 -6.69 -1.07
N ARG A 80 -7.42 -5.87 -1.88
CA ARG A 80 -7.55 -5.85 -3.33
C ARG A 80 -6.65 -6.88 -4.01
N LEU A 81 -5.66 -7.44 -3.30
CA LEU A 81 -4.70 -8.40 -3.85
C LEU A 81 -5.33 -9.72 -4.35
N PRO A 82 -6.30 -10.34 -3.67
CA PRO A 82 -6.94 -11.55 -4.19
C PRO A 82 -7.57 -11.34 -5.57
N ALA A 83 -8.24 -10.21 -5.78
CA ALA A 83 -8.83 -9.88 -7.09
C ALA A 83 -7.77 -9.61 -8.17
N VAL A 84 -6.54 -9.22 -7.80
CA VAL A 84 -5.41 -9.13 -8.75
C VAL A 84 -4.92 -10.51 -9.13
N LEU A 85 -4.81 -11.43 -8.16
CA LEU A 85 -4.43 -12.82 -8.42
C LEU A 85 -5.42 -13.50 -9.36
N ASP A 86 -6.72 -13.44 -9.05
CA ASP A 86 -7.77 -14.04 -9.88
C ASP A 86 -7.71 -13.56 -11.34
N ALA A 87 -7.41 -12.27 -11.54
CA ALA A 87 -7.28 -11.69 -12.87
C ALA A 87 -5.98 -12.10 -13.60
N LEU A 88 -4.88 -12.28 -12.86
CA LEU A 88 -3.62 -12.79 -13.42
C LEU A 88 -3.78 -14.23 -13.90
N ASP A 89 -4.47 -15.08 -13.14
CA ASP A 89 -4.73 -16.48 -13.51
C ASP A 89 -5.62 -16.60 -14.77
N GLY A 90 -6.47 -15.60 -15.01
CA GLY A 90 -7.29 -15.50 -16.22
C GLY A 90 -6.56 -15.07 -17.50
N THR A 91 -5.28 -14.68 -17.43
CA THR A 91 -4.52 -14.20 -18.60
C THR A 91 -3.59 -15.29 -19.15
N GLY A 92 -3.71 -15.61 -20.44
CA GLY A 92 -3.05 -16.78 -21.05
C GLY A 92 -1.55 -16.61 -21.34
N ASP A 93 -1.09 -15.40 -21.68
CA ASP A 93 0.33 -15.13 -22.01
C ASP A 93 1.09 -14.53 -20.81
N ILE A 94 2.37 -14.85 -20.69
CA ILE A 94 3.30 -14.28 -19.70
C ILE A 94 3.43 -12.77 -19.89
N ALA A 95 3.51 -12.30 -21.14
CA ALA A 95 3.65 -10.87 -21.44
C ALA A 95 2.40 -10.08 -20.96
N ASP A 96 1.21 -10.60 -21.26
CA ASP A 96 -0.05 -10.00 -20.82
C ASP A 96 -0.19 -9.99 -19.30
N ARG A 97 0.15 -11.11 -18.63
CA ARG A 97 0.18 -11.18 -17.15
C ARG A 97 1.13 -10.16 -16.56
N ALA A 98 2.34 -10.03 -17.12
CA ALA A 98 3.34 -9.08 -16.65
C ALA A 98 2.88 -7.63 -16.86
N GLN A 99 2.27 -7.31 -18.01
CA GLN A 99 1.72 -5.98 -18.27
C GLN A 99 0.57 -5.67 -17.31
N PHE A 100 -0.36 -6.61 -17.11
CA PHE A 100 -1.45 -6.47 -16.16
C PHE A 100 -0.92 -6.25 -14.74
N TRP A 101 0.03 -7.06 -14.29
CA TRP A 101 0.67 -6.92 -12.99
C TRP A 101 1.26 -5.53 -12.80
N ARG A 102 2.02 -5.01 -13.78
CA ARG A 102 2.63 -3.66 -13.72
C ARG A 102 1.59 -2.56 -13.57
N LEU A 103 0.52 -2.63 -14.36
CA LEU A 103 -0.56 -1.64 -14.31
C LEU A 103 -1.27 -1.69 -12.96
N ARG A 104 -1.56 -2.88 -12.44
CA ARG A 104 -2.19 -3.04 -11.12
C ARG A 104 -1.26 -2.59 -10.00
N TYR A 105 0.03 -2.92 -10.06
CA TYR A 105 1.01 -2.49 -9.07
C TYR A 105 1.07 -0.96 -8.98
N ALA A 106 1.25 -0.29 -10.12
CA ALA A 106 1.28 1.17 -10.19
C ALA A 106 -0.03 1.80 -9.68
N ALA A 107 -1.17 1.22 -10.04
CA ALA A 107 -2.48 1.72 -9.60
C ALA A 107 -2.70 1.57 -8.09
N LEU A 108 -2.32 0.43 -7.49
CA LEU A 108 -2.47 0.19 -6.05
C LEU A 108 -1.58 1.13 -5.24
N ILE A 109 -0.30 1.28 -5.63
CA ILE A 109 0.63 2.21 -4.98
C ILE A 109 0.12 3.65 -5.09
N SER A 110 -0.29 4.07 -6.30
CA SER A 110 -0.82 5.42 -6.51
C SER A 110 -2.07 5.70 -5.69
N ALA A 111 -3.00 4.75 -5.62
CA ALA A 111 -4.23 4.89 -4.84
C ALA A 111 -3.93 5.04 -3.34
N THR A 112 -2.99 4.25 -2.81
CA THR A 112 -2.53 4.35 -1.42
C THR A 112 -1.90 5.71 -1.15
N LEU A 113 -0.94 6.14 -1.99
CA LEU A 113 -0.27 7.43 -1.82
C LEU A 113 -1.24 8.62 -1.93
N GLN A 114 -2.13 8.61 -2.92
CA GLN A 114 -3.12 9.67 -3.09
C GLN A 114 -4.08 9.76 -1.91
N GLY A 115 -4.56 8.62 -1.41
CA GLY A 115 -5.45 8.57 -0.25
C GLY A 115 -4.76 9.11 1.01
N MET A 116 -3.52 8.69 1.26
CA MET A 116 -2.75 9.18 2.41
C MET A 116 -2.43 10.67 2.28
N LEU A 117 -2.03 11.16 1.10
CA LEU A 117 -1.78 12.59 0.88
C LEU A 117 -3.05 13.44 1.08
N ALA A 118 -4.20 12.98 0.59
CA ALA A 118 -5.47 13.65 0.84
C ALA A 118 -5.80 13.70 2.34
N LEU A 119 -5.51 12.62 3.06
CA LEU A 119 -5.70 12.54 4.52
C LEU A 119 -4.76 13.50 5.28
N ALA A 120 -3.49 13.59 4.86
CA ALA A 120 -2.55 14.56 5.41
C ALA A 120 -3.06 16.00 5.22
N GLY A 121 -3.58 16.32 4.03
CA GLY A 121 -4.20 17.60 3.74
C GLY A 121 -5.41 17.90 4.63
N LYS A 122 -6.31 16.93 4.81
CA LYS A 122 -7.49 17.05 5.69
C LYS A 122 -7.09 17.38 7.13
N HIS A 123 -6.04 16.73 7.63
CA HIS A 123 -5.56 16.90 9.01
C HIS A 123 -4.47 17.97 9.16
N ARG A 124 -4.12 18.69 8.08
CA ARG A 124 -3.07 19.73 8.03
C ARG A 124 -1.70 19.23 8.50
N LEU A 125 -1.37 17.97 8.21
CA LEU A 125 -0.11 17.35 8.61
C LEU A 125 1.04 17.89 7.74
N VAL A 126 2.16 18.22 8.37
CA VAL A 126 3.42 18.52 7.65
C VAL A 126 4.10 17.19 7.35
N VAL A 127 3.94 16.70 6.12
CA VAL A 127 4.50 15.41 5.68
C VAL A 127 5.65 15.63 4.70
N ARG A 128 6.75 14.89 4.89
CA ARG A 128 7.74 14.68 3.82
C ARG A 128 7.21 13.60 2.88
N SER A 129 7.68 13.59 1.63
CA SER A 129 7.26 12.59 0.65
C SER A 129 7.42 11.18 1.23
N PRO A 130 6.36 10.34 1.23
CA PRO A 130 6.47 8.99 1.74
C PRO A 130 7.46 8.19 0.87
N GLY A 131 8.55 7.73 1.48
CA GLY A 131 9.59 6.93 0.80
C GLY A 131 10.92 7.64 0.53
N GLU A 132 11.18 8.81 1.11
CA GLU A 132 12.55 9.34 1.31
C GLU A 132 13.21 8.75 2.57
#